data_AF-A0A496BJX2-F1
#
_entry.id   AF-A0A496BJX2-F1
#
_cell.length_a   1.000
_cell.length_b   1.000
_cell.length_c   1.000
_cell.angle_alpha   90.00
_cell.angle_beta   90.00
_cell.angle_gamma   90.00
#
_symmetry.space_group_name_H-M   'P 1'
#
loop_
_entity.id
_entity.type
_entity.pdbx_description
1 polymer ?
#
loop_
_entity_poly.entity_id
_entity_poly.type
_entity_poly.pdbx_seq_one_letter_code
_entity_poly.pdbx_strand_id
1 'polypeptide(L)'
;MKIYGTWSAFIVEQLAEEKSVGGFLDAVIEEYQIHRDLAIVQLALQYVVEAKGGISELAKKIDIEPHLLSEVLDSTKTPKIDTLRTVLNALGCQLSIAPLSTTNLHLEDTTEDSSVASLKLATSNPKLDEHHVSTKE
;
A
#
# COMPACT_ATOMS: atom_id res chain seq x y z
N MET A 1 9.64 9.09 -27.95
CA MET A 1 8.31 8.80 -27.34
C MET A 1 7.97 7.37 -27.72
N LYS A 2 8.12 6.42 -26.78
CA LYS A 2 7.77 5.01 -27.05
C LYS A 2 6.24 4.91 -27.09
N ILE A 3 5.70 4.34 -28.16
CA ILE A 3 4.26 4.12 -28.31
C ILE A 3 4.00 2.73 -27.73
N TYR A 4 3.40 2.68 -26.56
CA TYR A 4 3.04 1.41 -25.92
C TYR A 4 1.75 0.89 -26.57
N GLY A 5 1.82 -0.30 -27.17
CA GLY A 5 0.65 -0.92 -27.80
C GLY A 5 -0.42 -1.38 -26.81
N THR A 6 -0.05 -1.59 -25.54
CA THR A 6 -0.94 -1.99 -24.43
C THR A 6 -0.45 -1.46 -23.09
N TRP A 7 -1.36 -1.32 -22.11
CA TRP A 7 -1.02 -0.99 -20.72
C TRP A 7 -0.04 -2.00 -20.10
N SER A 8 -0.20 -3.29 -20.40
CA SER A 8 0.69 -4.35 -19.93
C SER A 8 2.13 -4.17 -20.40
N ALA A 9 2.34 -3.79 -21.66
CA ALA A 9 3.67 -3.56 -22.21
C ALA A 9 4.38 -2.39 -21.52
N PHE A 10 3.64 -1.32 -21.22
CA PHE A 10 4.16 -0.18 -20.46
C PHE A 10 4.63 -0.60 -19.05
N ILE A 11 3.80 -1.33 -18.31
CA ILE A 11 4.13 -1.77 -16.94
C ILE A 11 5.35 -2.69 -16.93
N VAL A 12 5.41 -3.67 -17.84
CA VAL A 12 6.55 -4.58 -17.95
C VAL A 12 7.86 -3.83 -18.23
N GLU A 13 7.83 -2.83 -19.12
CA GLU A 13 9.00 -2.01 -19.41
C GLU A 13 9.47 -1.19 -18.21
N GLN A 14 8.53 -0.53 -17.52
CA GLN A 14 8.85 0.25 -16.31
C GLN A 14 9.48 -0.63 -15.22
N LEU A 15 8.90 -1.82 -14.97
CA LEU A 15 9.40 -2.77 -13.98
C LEU A 15 10.76 -3.38 -14.37
N ALA A 16 11.09 -3.41 -15.66
CA ALA A 16 12.39 -3.89 -16.12
C ALA A 16 13.51 -2.88 -15.79
N GLU A 17 13.22 -1.58 -15.90
CA GLU A 17 14.13 -0.49 -15.56
C GLU A 17 14.24 -0.26 -14.04
N GLU A 18 13.25 -0.70 -13.26
CA GLU A 18 13.19 -0.48 -11.82
C GLU A 18 14.11 -1.44 -11.02
N LYS A 19 14.86 -0.86 -10.07
CA LYS A 19 15.77 -1.61 -9.19
C LYS A 19 15.04 -2.45 -8.14
N SER A 20 13.83 -2.04 -7.75
CA SER A 20 13.00 -2.72 -6.75
C SER A 20 11.56 -2.72 -7.24
N VAL A 21 10.83 -3.80 -7.02
CA VAL A 21 9.40 -3.91 -7.37
C VAL A 21 8.49 -3.74 -6.16
N GLY A 22 9.06 -3.43 -4.98
CA GLY A 22 8.34 -3.39 -3.71
C GLY A 22 7.19 -2.39 -3.71
N GLY A 23 7.41 -1.16 -4.17
CA GLY A 23 6.35 -0.14 -4.20
C GLY A 23 5.19 -0.51 -5.13
N PHE A 24 5.48 -1.16 -6.25
CA PHE A 24 4.44 -1.67 -7.16
C PHE A 24 3.63 -2.80 -6.50
N LEU A 25 4.30 -3.78 -5.87
CA LEU A 25 3.63 -4.88 -5.21
C LEU A 25 2.84 -4.44 -3.97
N ASP A 26 3.35 -3.47 -3.20
CA ASP A 26 2.63 -2.90 -2.06
C ASP A 26 1.31 -2.27 -2.50
N ALA A 27 1.32 -1.43 -3.55
CA ALA A 27 0.11 -0.82 -4.10
C ALA A 27 -0.91 -1.86 -4.59
N VAL A 28 -0.43 -2.97 -5.16
CA VAL A 28 -1.28 -4.09 -5.59
C VAL A 28 -1.91 -4.81 -4.40
N ILE A 29 -1.16 -5.00 -3.30
CA ILE A 29 -1.70 -5.61 -2.09
C ILE A 29 -2.74 -4.70 -1.42
N GLU A 30 -2.56 -3.38 -1.44
CA GLU A 30 -3.59 -2.41 -0.98
C GLU A 30 -4.89 -2.56 -1.78
N GLU A 31 -4.80 -2.62 -3.11
CA GLU A 31 -5.96 -2.81 -3.99
C GLU A 31 -6.66 -4.16 -3.69
N TYR A 32 -5.89 -5.23 -3.50
CA TYR A 32 -6.41 -6.53 -3.10
C TYR A 32 -7.15 -6.48 -1.76
N GLN A 33 -6.67 -5.72 -0.78
CA GLN A 33 -7.33 -5.59 0.51
C GLN A 33 -8.70 -4.92 0.40
N ILE A 34 -8.86 -3.96 -0.51
CA ILE A 34 -10.11 -3.23 -0.76
C ILE A 34 -11.09 -4.11 -1.56
N HIS A 35 -10.64 -4.66 -2.70
CA HIS A 35 -11.50 -5.31 -3.67
C HIS A 35 -11.60 -6.82 -3.52
N ARG A 36 -10.70 -7.43 -2.74
CA ARG A 36 -10.64 -8.88 -2.47
C ARG A 36 -10.46 -9.72 -3.74
N ASP A 37 -9.88 -9.14 -4.78
CA ASP A 37 -9.65 -9.78 -6.07
C ASP A 37 -8.20 -10.28 -6.19
N LEU A 38 -8.02 -11.58 -6.00
CA LEU A 38 -6.71 -12.23 -6.08
C LEU A 38 -6.09 -12.13 -7.49
N ALA A 39 -6.91 -12.01 -8.54
CA ALA A 39 -6.43 -11.95 -9.91
C ALA A 39 -5.53 -10.74 -10.15
N ILE A 40 -5.75 -9.62 -9.43
CA ILE A 40 -4.91 -8.42 -9.51
C ILE A 40 -3.50 -8.71 -9.01
N VAL A 41 -3.36 -9.43 -7.89
CA VAL A 41 -2.06 -9.83 -7.33
C VAL A 41 -1.32 -10.77 -8.28
N GLN A 42 -2.04 -11.74 -8.84
CA GLN A 42 -1.45 -12.73 -9.75
C GLN A 42 -1.01 -12.09 -11.07
N LEU A 43 -1.80 -11.17 -11.62
CA LEU A 43 -1.47 -10.41 -12.81
C LEU A 43 -0.24 -9.51 -12.58
N ALA A 44 -0.16 -8.84 -11.42
CA ALA A 44 0.99 -8.04 -11.05
C ALA A 44 2.27 -8.89 -10.95
N LEU A 45 2.19 -10.07 -10.35
CA LEU A 45 3.32 -11.00 -10.28
C LEU A 45 3.73 -11.48 -11.68
N GLN A 46 2.78 -11.72 -12.60
CA GLN A 46 3.12 -12.03 -14.01
C GLN A 46 3.88 -10.88 -14.66
N TYR A 47 3.46 -9.64 -14.49
CA TYR A 47 4.17 -8.48 -15.04
C TYR A 47 5.59 -8.35 -14.49
N VAL A 48 5.78 -8.58 -13.19
CA VAL A 48 7.11 -8.60 -12.58
C VAL A 48 7.96 -9.72 -13.18
N VAL A 49 7.42 -10.92 -13.32
CA VAL A 49 8.14 -12.06 -13.89
C VAL A 49 8.56 -11.79 -15.33
N GLU A 50 7.66 -11.30 -16.18
CA GLU A 50 7.97 -10.92 -17.56
C GLU A 50 9.04 -9.83 -17.61
N ALA A 51 8.95 -8.81 -16.76
CA ALA A 51 9.92 -7.72 -16.66
C ALA A 51 11.32 -8.19 -16.23
N LYS A 52 11.42 -9.31 -15.49
CA LYS A 52 12.69 -9.90 -15.05
C LYS A 52 13.21 -11.01 -15.97
N GLY A 53 12.69 -11.12 -17.19
CA GLY A 53 13.16 -12.06 -18.21
C GLY A 53 12.32 -13.33 -18.33
N GLY A 54 11.13 -13.34 -17.72
CA GLY A 54 10.19 -14.46 -17.76
C GLY A 54 10.44 -15.52 -16.68
N ILE A 55 9.57 -16.53 -16.65
CA ILE A 55 9.56 -17.59 -15.62
C ILE A 55 10.91 -18.31 -15.52
N SER A 56 11.51 -18.68 -16.66
CA SER A 56 12.72 -19.49 -16.68
C SER A 56 13.94 -18.72 -16.16
N GLU A 57 14.10 -17.46 -16.56
CA GLU A 57 15.22 -16.63 -16.11
C GLU A 57 15.07 -16.21 -14.66
N LEU A 58 13.85 -15.86 -14.25
CA LEU A 58 13.58 -15.53 -12.86
C LEU A 58 13.80 -16.75 -11.94
N ALA A 59 13.29 -17.93 -12.31
CA ALA A 59 13.46 -19.17 -11.55
C ALA A 59 14.94 -19.54 -11.36
N LYS A 60 15.76 -19.43 -12.41
CA LYS A 60 17.22 -19.64 -12.33
C LYS A 60 17.89 -18.62 -11.41
N LYS A 61 17.52 -17.34 -11.54
CA LYS A 61 18.15 -16.24 -10.80
C LYS A 61 17.91 -16.34 -9.30
N ILE A 62 16.78 -16.91 -8.90
CA ILE A 62 16.34 -16.97 -7.51
C ILE A 62 16.36 -18.39 -6.92
N ASP A 63 16.90 -19.35 -7.68
CA ASP A 63 17.07 -20.76 -7.30
C ASP A 63 15.77 -21.42 -6.80
N ILE A 64 14.68 -21.27 -7.58
CA ILE A 64 13.40 -21.94 -7.30
C ILE A 64 12.99 -22.84 -8.47
N GLU A 65 12.24 -23.88 -8.14
CA GLU A 65 11.60 -24.74 -9.14
C GLU A 65 10.61 -23.92 -10.00
N PRO A 66 10.73 -23.94 -11.34
CA PRO A 66 9.83 -23.19 -12.23
C PRO A 66 8.35 -23.49 -12.01
N HIS A 67 8.02 -24.72 -11.60
CA HIS A 67 6.66 -25.12 -11.27
C HIS A 67 6.06 -24.31 -10.11
N LEU A 68 6.90 -23.98 -9.11
CA LEU A 68 6.49 -23.22 -7.93
C LEU A 68 6.11 -21.78 -8.34
N LEU A 69 6.85 -21.21 -9.28
CA LEU A 69 6.55 -19.90 -9.86
C LEU A 69 5.27 -19.95 -10.69
N SER A 70 5.10 -20.97 -11.54
CA SER A 70 3.87 -21.16 -12.32
C SER A 70 2.62 -21.31 -11.45
N GLU A 71 2.72 -21.99 -10.29
CA GLU A 71 1.58 -22.15 -9.37
C GLU A 71 1.11 -20.82 -8.79
N VAL A 72 2.02 -19.89 -8.47
CA VAL A 72 1.66 -18.56 -7.95
C VAL A 72 1.03 -17.67 -9.02
N LEU A 73 1.46 -17.84 -10.27
CA LEU A 73 0.98 -17.08 -11.42
C LEU A 73 -0.33 -17.64 -11.99
N ASP A 74 -0.77 -18.81 -11.55
CA ASP A 74 -1.99 -19.47 -12.04
C ASP A 74 -3.24 -18.83 -11.42
N SER A 75 -4.00 -18.10 -12.23
CA SER A 75 -5.24 -17.42 -11.81
C SER A 75 -6.35 -18.35 -11.32
N THR A 76 -6.22 -19.66 -11.52
CA THR A 76 -7.18 -20.67 -11.07
C THR A 76 -6.89 -21.20 -9.67
N LYS A 77 -5.71 -20.91 -9.10
CA LYS A 77 -5.27 -21.46 -7.82
C LYS A 77 -4.86 -20.37 -6.84
N THR A 78 -5.24 -20.55 -5.57
CA THR A 78 -4.73 -19.70 -4.50
C THR A 78 -3.34 -20.18 -4.08
N PRO A 79 -2.30 -19.34 -4.20
CA PRO A 79 -0.96 -19.74 -3.79
C PRO A 79 -0.93 -20.01 -2.29
N LYS A 80 -0.25 -21.07 -1.88
CA LYS A 80 0.06 -21.30 -0.46
C LYS A 80 0.93 -20.17 0.06
N ILE A 81 0.79 -19.85 1.35
CA ILE A 81 1.58 -18.79 1.98
C ILE A 81 3.09 -19.03 1.87
N ASP A 82 3.54 -20.29 1.97
CA ASP A 82 4.96 -20.65 1.82
C ASP A 82 5.45 -20.40 0.39
N THR A 83 4.63 -20.71 -0.61
CA THR A 83 4.92 -20.48 -2.02
C THR A 83 5.00 -18.97 -2.31
N LEU A 84 4.00 -18.21 -1.84
CA LEU A 84 3.97 -16.76 -1.98
C LEU A 84 5.18 -16.10 -1.30
N ARG A 85 5.50 -16.51 -0.07
CA ARG A 85 6.68 -16.03 0.66
C ARG A 85 7.97 -16.29 -0.13
N THR A 86 8.11 -17.49 -0.69
CA THR A 86 9.30 -17.87 -1.46
C THR A 86 9.47 -16.99 -2.70
N VAL A 87 8.38 -16.76 -3.46
CA VAL A 87 8.40 -15.89 -4.64
C VAL A 87 8.66 -14.43 -4.27
N LEU A 88 8.05 -13.91 -3.20
CA LEU A 88 8.30 -12.53 -2.77
C LEU A 88 9.75 -12.31 -2.32
N ASN A 89 10.30 -13.22 -1.50
CA ASN A 89 11.69 -13.13 -1.04
C ASN A 89 12.67 -13.10 -2.23
N ALA A 90 12.42 -13.93 -3.22
CA ALA A 90 13.17 -13.97 -4.46
C ALA A 90 13.12 -12.65 -5.26
N LEU A 91 12.01 -11.92 -5.17
CA LEU A 91 11.84 -10.59 -5.77
C LEU A 91 12.41 -9.46 -4.91
N GLY A 92 12.99 -9.77 -3.74
CA GLY A 92 13.50 -8.79 -2.78
C GLY A 92 12.43 -8.17 -1.88
N CYS A 93 11.26 -8.80 -1.79
CA CYS A 93 10.13 -8.39 -0.97
C CYS A 93 9.90 -9.38 0.17
N GLN A 94 9.18 -8.99 1.23
CA GLN A 94 8.79 -9.91 2.31
C GLN A 94 7.34 -9.66 2.72
N LEU A 95 6.67 -10.71 3.21
CA LEU A 95 5.38 -10.56 3.89
C LEU A 95 5.61 -9.93 5.27
N SER A 96 4.76 -8.97 5.63
CA SER A 96 4.79 -8.30 6.93
C SER A 96 3.39 -8.25 7.52
N ILE A 97 3.30 -8.26 8.85
CA ILE A 97 2.06 -8.10 9.60
C ILE A 97 2.09 -6.71 10.22
N ALA A 98 1.05 -5.91 9.94
CA ALA A 98 0.85 -4.61 10.56
C ALA A 98 -0.52 -4.58 11.26
N PRO A 99 -0.66 -3.83 12.37
CA PRO A 99 -1.97 -3.56 12.96
C PRO A 99 -2.87 -2.87 11.94
N LEU A 100 -4.15 -3.23 11.93
CA LEU A 100 -5.15 -2.45 11.20
C LEU A 100 -5.29 -1.11 11.91
N SER A 101 -5.05 -0.02 11.19
CA SER A 101 -5.43 1.31 11.68
C SER A 101 -6.94 1.31 11.85
N THR A 102 -7.42 1.18 13.08
CA THR A 102 -8.82 1.39 13.42
C THR A 102 -9.12 2.87 13.27
N THR A 103 -9.34 3.31 12.04
CA THR A 103 -10.04 4.56 11.78
C THR A 103 -11.41 4.37 12.40
N ASN A 104 -11.67 5.08 13.51
CA ASN A 104 -12.90 5.00 14.31
C ASN A 104 -14.11 4.72 13.41
N LEU A 105 -14.63 3.50 13.48
CA LEU A 105 -16.01 3.23 13.10
C LEU A 105 -16.84 4.10 14.05
N HIS A 106 -17.26 5.26 13.56
CA HIS A 106 -18.20 6.12 14.26
C HIS A 106 -19.53 5.36 14.30
N LEU A 107 -19.64 4.48 15.28
CA LEU A 107 -20.93 4.02 15.78
C LEU A 107 -21.51 5.22 16.49
N GLU A 108 -22.40 5.93 15.79
CA GLU A 108 -23.37 6.82 16.41
C GLU A 108 -24.25 5.96 17.33
N ASP A 109 -23.78 5.68 18.53
CA ASP A 109 -24.65 5.55 19.69
C ASP A 109 -24.77 6.94 20.30
N THR A 110 -25.55 7.80 19.64
CA THR A 110 -26.13 8.96 20.30
C THR A 110 -27.41 8.49 20.99
N THR A 111 -27.25 7.86 22.15
CA THR A 111 -28.23 7.96 23.22
C THR A 111 -27.65 8.85 24.32
N GLU A 112 -28.48 9.82 24.68
CA GLU A 112 -28.21 11.02 25.45
C GLU A 112 -27.57 10.72 26.82
N ASP A 113 -26.57 11.51 27.22
CA ASP A 113 -26.70 12.15 28.53
C ASP A 113 -26.03 13.52 28.62
N SER A 114 -26.89 14.44 29.02
CA SER A 114 -26.71 15.70 29.72
C SER A 114 -25.36 16.00 30.39
N SER A 115 -25.03 17.29 30.35
CA SER A 115 -24.37 18.05 31.43
C SER A 115 -22.89 18.42 31.25
N VAL A 116 -22.74 19.64 30.73
CA VAL A 116 -21.88 20.77 31.16
C VAL A 116 -20.35 20.70 31.07
N ALA A 117 -19.85 21.84 30.59
CA ALA A 117 -18.60 22.51 30.93
C ALA A 117 -17.35 22.16 30.11
N SER A 118 -17.00 23.03 29.16
CA SER A 118 -16.04 24.13 29.42
C SER A 118 -15.61 24.80 28.12
N LEU A 119 -16.14 26.00 27.88
CA LEU A 119 -15.56 26.96 26.93
C LEU A 119 -14.26 27.52 27.53
N LYS A 120 -13.13 27.26 26.86
CA LYS A 120 -11.94 28.12 26.96
C LYS A 120 -11.09 27.99 25.70
N LEU A 121 -11.47 28.72 24.66
CA LEU A 121 -10.49 29.11 23.63
C LEU A 121 -9.62 30.21 24.23
N ALA A 122 -8.42 29.85 24.64
CA ALA A 122 -7.32 30.79 24.79
C ALA A 122 -6.62 30.91 23.44
N THR A 123 -6.96 31.94 22.65
CA THR A 123 -6.08 32.40 21.59
C THR A 123 -5.10 33.41 22.18
N SER A 124 -3.92 32.90 22.52
CA SER A 124 -2.72 33.71 22.65
C SER A 124 -2.49 34.52 21.38
N ASN A 125 -2.24 35.82 21.53
CA ASN A 125 -1.23 36.47 20.70
C ASN A 125 -0.54 37.60 21.51
N PRO A 126 0.80 37.73 21.46
CA PRO A 126 1.53 38.67 22.30
C PRO A 126 1.89 39.99 21.60
N LYS A 127 2.06 41.05 22.42
CA LYS A 127 2.86 42.29 22.21
C LYS A 127 2.35 43.30 21.16
N LEU A 128 2.43 44.63 21.30
CA LEU A 128 3.23 45.58 22.10
C LEU A 128 2.45 46.92 22.29
N ASP A 129 2.81 47.66 23.35
CA ASP A 129 2.85 49.14 23.55
C ASP A 129 1.61 50.01 23.25
N GLU A 130 1.28 51.08 23.97
CA GLU A 130 1.67 51.73 25.23
C GLU A 130 0.61 52.85 25.46
N HIS A 131 0.55 53.40 26.67
CA HIS A 131 -0.03 54.70 27.07
C HIS A 131 -1.54 54.85 27.41
N HIS A 132 -1.78 54.90 28.73
CA HIS A 132 -2.37 56.01 29.52
C HIS A 132 -3.74 56.60 29.09
N VAL A 133 -4.81 56.56 29.90
CA VAL A 133 -5.20 57.49 31.00
C VAL A 133 -6.61 57.01 31.46
N SER A 134 -6.89 56.60 32.71
CA SER A 134 -7.15 57.36 33.96
C SER A 134 -8.27 58.42 33.95
N THR A 135 -9.51 58.05 34.29
CA THR A 135 -10.56 58.76 35.12
C THR A 135 -11.89 58.02 34.85
N LYS A 136 -12.70 57.49 35.78
CA LYS A 136 -13.19 57.84 37.13
C LYS A 136 -13.96 59.16 37.16
N GLU A 137 -15.25 59.10 36.84
CA GLU A 137 -16.41 59.40 37.70
C GLU A 137 -17.71 58.93 37.04
#